data_AF-A0A7J2TW28-F1
#
_entry.id   AF-A0A7J2TW28-F1
#
_cell.length_a   1.000
_cell.length_b   1.000
_cell.length_c   1.000
_cell.angle_alpha   90.00
_cell.angle_beta   90.00
_cell.angle_gamma   90.00
#
_symmetry.space_group_name_H-M   'P 1'
#
loop_
_entity.id
_entity.type
_entity.pdbx_description
1 polymer ?
#
loop_
_entity_poly.entity_id
_entity_poly.type
_entity_poly.pdbx_seq_one_letter_code
_entity_poly.pdbx_strand_id
1 'polypeptide(L)'
;MRKLNLLFIFLFLFIFLFKSASSLSCSIVYGNCPSGYSCLFSLYQLNDSHAGMCGYYSYSVCCNEIFSYINQTCNTSSSAILSFYQPNNTHVAEPNYYDWKLCAGYPTYPLECEIKENACFEDETCIVSLYDVRNSHVAECS
;
A
#
# COMPACT_ATOMS: atom_id res chain seq x y z
N MET A 1 -49.01 11.46 9.93
CA MET A 1 -48.29 11.77 8.67
C MET A 1 -46.95 12.51 8.91
N ARG A 2 -46.90 13.58 9.71
CA ARG A 2 -45.66 14.35 9.96
C ARG A 2 -44.49 13.56 10.60
N LYS A 3 -44.78 12.59 11.48
CA LYS A 3 -43.77 11.70 12.08
C LYS A 3 -43.20 10.65 11.11
N LEU A 4 -43.96 10.25 10.09
CA LEU A 4 -43.53 9.29 9.07
C LEU A 4 -42.56 9.94 8.06
N ASN A 5 -42.82 11.20 7.70
CA ASN A 5 -41.92 11.98 6.84
C ASN A 5 -40.57 12.29 7.50
N LEU A 6 -40.55 12.53 8.82
CA LEU A 6 -39.30 12.70 9.58
C LEU A 6 -38.45 11.42 9.60
N LEU A 7 -39.08 10.25 9.69
CA LEU A 7 -38.40 8.95 9.65
C LEU A 7 -37.74 8.71 8.28
N PHE A 8 -38.44 9.05 7.19
CA PHE A 8 -37.90 8.94 5.83
C PHE A 8 -36.73 9.89 5.56
N ILE A 9 -36.78 11.13 6.06
CA ILE A 9 -35.67 12.09 5.96
C ILE A 9 -34.44 11.59 6.73
N PHE A 10 -34.64 11.01 7.92
CA PHE A 10 -33.56 10.47 8.73
C PHE A 10 -32.90 9.24 8.06
N LEU A 11 -33.69 8.37 7.44
CA LEU A 11 -33.21 7.21 6.69
C LEU A 11 -32.40 7.63 5.45
N PHE A 12 -32.85 8.67 4.73
CA PHE A 12 -32.16 9.19 3.55
C PHE A 12 -30.83 9.87 3.90
N LEU A 13 -30.76 10.58 5.05
CA LEU A 13 -29.50 11.15 5.56
C LEU A 13 -28.51 10.07 6.00
N PHE A 14 -28.99 8.95 6.54
CA PHE A 14 -28.13 7.84 6.98
C PHE A 14 -27.45 7.13 5.80
N ILE A 15 -28.12 7.03 4.65
CA ILE A 15 -27.57 6.41 3.43
C ILE A 15 -26.45 7.26 2.81
N PHE A 16 -26.51 8.59 2.92
CA PHE A 16 -25.45 9.49 2.43
C PHE A 16 -24.22 9.61 3.36
N LEU A 17 -24.29 9.07 4.58
CA LEU A 17 -23.17 9.08 5.54
C LEU A 17 -22.21 7.90 5.35
N PHE A 18 -22.61 6.87 4.61
CA PHE A 18 -21.71 5.80 4.18
C PHE A 18 -20.95 6.28 2.94
N LYS A 19 -20.04 7.24 3.13
CA LYS A 19 -18.93 7.38 2.20
C LYS A 19 -18.22 6.03 2.18
N SER A 20 -18.32 5.34 1.06
CA SER A 20 -17.53 4.16 0.75
C SER A 20 -16.07 4.60 0.75
N ALA A 21 -15.36 4.40 1.85
CA ALA A 21 -13.90 4.44 1.83
C ALA A 21 -13.46 3.21 1.05
N SER A 22 -13.00 3.38 -0.19
CA SER A 22 -12.40 2.27 -0.92
C SER A 22 -11.00 2.08 -0.36
N SER A 23 -10.72 0.91 0.21
CA SER A 23 -9.36 0.55 0.54
C SER A 23 -8.53 0.42 -0.74
N LEU A 24 -7.23 0.70 -0.64
CA LEU A 24 -6.27 0.49 -1.72
C LEU A 24 -6.35 -0.98 -2.17
N SER A 25 -6.48 -1.28 -3.45
CA SER A 25 -6.46 -2.68 -3.93
C SER A 25 -5.05 -3.05 -4.38
N CYS A 26 -4.43 -4.00 -3.69
CA CYS A 26 -3.10 -4.50 -4.02
C CYS A 26 -3.11 -6.01 -4.28
N SER A 27 -2.25 -6.46 -5.18
CA SER A 27 -2.01 -7.88 -5.44
C SER A 27 -0.57 -8.11 -5.89
N ILE A 28 -0.02 -9.28 -5.57
CA ILE A 28 1.30 -9.71 -6.07
C ILE A 28 1.05 -10.52 -7.35
N VAL A 29 1.65 -10.09 -8.46
CA VAL A 29 1.49 -10.75 -9.77
C VAL A 29 2.85 -11.14 -10.33
N TYR A 30 2.87 -12.23 -11.10
CA TYR A 30 4.04 -12.56 -11.90
C TYR A 30 4.07 -11.71 -13.17
N GLY A 31 5.13 -10.95 -13.37
CA GLY A 31 5.34 -10.05 -14.50
C GLY A 31 4.92 -8.61 -14.19
N ASN A 32 4.41 -7.92 -15.22
CA ASN A 32 4.02 -6.51 -15.12
C ASN A 32 2.63 -6.35 -14.50
N CYS A 33 2.38 -5.19 -13.88
CA CYS A 33 1.07 -4.88 -13.35
C CYS A 33 0.00 -4.79 -14.44
N PRO A 34 -1.24 -5.25 -14.14
CA PRO A 34 -2.35 -5.12 -15.07
C PRO A 34 -2.74 -3.65 -15.29
N SER A 35 -3.50 -3.39 -16.35
CA SER A 35 -4.02 -2.05 -16.64
C SER A 35 -4.79 -1.48 -15.45
N GLY A 36 -4.53 -0.22 -15.10
CA GLY A 36 -5.13 0.45 -13.94
C GLY A 36 -4.37 0.24 -12.62
N TYR A 37 -3.31 -0.55 -12.62
CA TYR A 37 -2.43 -0.76 -11.47
C TYR A 37 -1.03 -0.25 -11.76
N SER A 38 -0.41 0.33 -10.74
CA SER A 38 0.99 0.71 -10.76
C SER A 38 1.79 -0.28 -9.92
N CYS A 39 3.01 -0.58 -10.36
CA CYS A 39 3.93 -1.35 -9.55
C CYS A 39 4.42 -0.50 -8.39
N LEU A 40 4.28 -1.02 -7.17
CA LEU A 40 4.81 -0.42 -5.96
C LEU A 40 6.31 -0.74 -5.84
N PHE A 41 6.66 -2.03 -5.88
CA PHE A 41 8.03 -2.57 -5.93
C PHE A 41 8.00 -4.03 -6.43
N SER A 42 9.15 -4.68 -6.60
CA SER A 42 9.24 -6.08 -7.04
C SER A 42 9.85 -7.01 -5.97
N LEU A 43 9.53 -8.30 -6.06
CA LEU A 43 9.94 -9.36 -5.15
C LEU A 43 10.62 -10.50 -5.92
N TYR A 44 11.71 -11.05 -5.36
CA TYR A 44 12.39 -12.22 -5.90
C TYR A 44 11.50 -13.47 -5.88
N GLN A 45 10.73 -13.65 -4.79
CA GLN A 45 9.83 -14.77 -4.57
C GLN A 45 8.65 -14.34 -3.67
N LEU A 46 7.65 -15.21 -3.46
CA LEU A 46 6.45 -14.85 -2.70
C LEU A 46 6.64 -14.83 -1.18
N ASN A 47 7.63 -15.58 -0.66
CA ASN A 47 7.87 -15.76 0.76
C ASN A 47 9.36 -15.62 1.04
N ASP A 48 9.75 -15.00 2.16
CA ASP A 48 11.17 -14.81 2.53
C ASP A 48 11.96 -14.12 1.39
N SER A 49 11.41 -13.03 0.85
CA SER A 49 11.93 -12.39 -0.36
C SER A 49 12.72 -11.13 -0.07
N HIS A 50 13.79 -10.94 -0.83
CA HIS A 50 14.33 -9.61 -1.05
C HIS A 50 13.38 -8.76 -1.90
N ALA A 51 13.44 -7.44 -1.69
CA ALA A 51 12.73 -6.45 -2.48
C ALA A 51 13.66 -5.76 -3.48
N GLY A 52 13.07 -5.17 -4.52
CA GLY A 52 13.78 -4.31 -5.47
C GLY A 52 12.86 -3.35 -6.19
N MET A 53 13.43 -2.48 -7.01
CA MET A 53 12.66 -1.58 -7.86
C MET A 53 11.76 -2.38 -8.82
N CYS A 54 10.68 -1.76 -9.28
CA CYS A 54 9.80 -2.35 -10.29
C CYS A 54 10.59 -2.80 -11.53
N GLY A 55 10.33 -4.04 -11.98
CA GLY A 55 11.02 -4.67 -13.10
C GLY A 55 12.37 -5.32 -12.77
N TYR A 56 12.87 -5.20 -11.53
CA TYR A 56 14.11 -5.89 -11.12
C TYR A 56 13.91 -7.39 -10.93
N TYR A 57 12.80 -7.79 -10.30
CA TYR A 57 12.40 -9.19 -10.13
C TYR A 57 11.12 -9.54 -10.89
N SER A 58 10.81 -10.84 -10.95
CA SER A 58 9.67 -11.36 -11.70
C SER A 58 8.32 -11.17 -11.02
N TYR A 59 8.24 -10.97 -9.71
CA TYR A 59 6.98 -10.67 -9.03
C TYR A 59 6.85 -9.17 -8.78
N SER A 60 5.72 -8.59 -9.16
CA SER A 60 5.40 -7.18 -8.92
C SER A 60 4.31 -7.06 -7.87
N VAL A 61 4.52 -6.19 -6.89
CA VAL A 61 3.47 -5.74 -5.96
C VAL A 61 2.70 -4.63 -6.65
N CYS A 62 1.48 -4.90 -7.08
CA CYS A 62 0.69 -4.01 -7.91
C CYS A 62 -0.48 -3.42 -7.13
N CYS A 63 -0.59 -2.10 -7.10
CA CYS A 63 -1.67 -1.41 -6.41
C CYS A 63 -2.40 -0.43 -7.35
N ASN A 64 -3.72 -0.31 -7.22
CA ASN A 64 -4.51 0.60 -8.07
C ASN A 64 -4.32 2.06 -7.65
N GLU A 65 -4.53 2.98 -8.60
CA GLU A 65 -4.70 4.44 -8.37
C GLU A 65 -3.51 5.18 -7.73
N ILE A 66 -2.38 4.50 -7.52
CA ILE A 66 -1.17 5.09 -6.96
C ILE A 66 -0.11 5.35 -8.02
N PHE A 67 0.87 6.16 -7.65
CA PHE A 67 2.21 6.13 -8.22
C PHE A 67 3.21 5.75 -7.13
N SER A 68 4.36 5.21 -7.53
CA SER A 68 5.47 4.97 -6.61
C SER A 68 6.82 5.18 -7.29
N TYR A 69 7.85 5.34 -6.47
CA TYR A 69 9.24 5.34 -6.89
C TYR A 69 10.16 5.11 -5.68
N ILE A 70 11.42 4.73 -5.94
CA ILE A 70 12.45 4.60 -4.90
C ILE A 70 13.42 5.75 -5.01
N ASN A 71 13.60 6.52 -3.93
CA ASN A 71 14.53 7.66 -3.86
C ASN A 71 14.92 7.95 -2.40
N GLN A 72 15.93 8.79 -2.17
CA GLN A 72 16.36 9.17 -0.81
C GLN A 72 15.37 10.12 -0.11
N THR A 73 14.54 10.81 -0.89
CA THR A 73 13.54 11.75 -0.39
C THR A 73 12.23 11.60 -1.16
N CYS A 74 11.11 11.58 -0.44
CA CYS A 74 9.78 11.61 -1.04
C CYS A 74 9.37 13.06 -1.34
N ASN A 75 8.61 13.24 -2.41
CA ASN A 75 8.11 14.55 -2.82
C ASN A 75 6.88 14.93 -1.98
N THR A 76 6.37 16.14 -2.14
CA THR A 76 5.23 16.64 -1.35
C THR A 76 3.92 15.89 -1.57
N SER A 77 3.81 15.11 -2.65
CA SER A 77 2.61 14.34 -3.02
C SER A 77 2.75 12.86 -2.66
N SER A 78 3.82 12.46 -1.98
CA SER A 78 4.09 11.09 -1.59
C SER A 78 4.65 11.02 -0.18
N SER A 79 4.56 9.83 0.39
CA SER A 79 5.07 9.48 1.71
C SER A 79 5.96 8.26 1.57
N ALA A 80 6.95 8.18 2.46
CA ALA A 80 7.72 6.95 2.60
C ALA A 80 6.83 5.92 3.28
N ILE A 81 6.63 4.77 2.64
CA ILE A 81 5.84 3.67 3.20
C ILE A 81 6.72 2.51 3.71
N LEU A 82 7.93 2.38 3.17
CA LEU A 82 9.01 1.51 3.63
C LEU A 82 10.36 2.18 3.29
N SER A 83 11.44 1.74 3.94
CA SER A 83 12.81 2.07 3.54
C SER A 83 13.58 0.83 3.11
N PHE A 84 14.55 1.01 2.22
CA PHE A 84 15.33 0.01 1.50
C PHE A 84 16.80 0.24 1.83
N TYR A 85 17.57 -0.81 2.16
CA TYR A 85 19.01 -0.65 2.41
C TYR A 85 19.75 -0.15 1.14
N GLN A 86 19.30 -0.60 -0.03
CA GLN A 86 19.71 -0.13 -1.35
C GLN A 86 18.55 -0.36 -2.36
N PRO A 87 18.54 0.25 -3.56
CA PRO A 87 17.37 0.19 -4.45
C PRO A 87 16.94 -1.23 -4.88
N ASN A 88 17.87 -2.17 -4.98
CA ASN A 88 17.63 -3.53 -5.51
C ASN A 88 18.29 -4.60 -4.65
N ASN A 89 17.73 -5.81 -4.65
CA ASN A 89 18.25 -6.95 -3.87
C ASN A 89 18.47 -6.57 -2.41
N THR A 90 17.40 -6.17 -1.75
CA THR A 90 17.48 -5.51 -0.46
C THR A 90 16.52 -6.07 0.58
N HIS A 91 16.88 -5.85 1.83
CA HIS A 91 15.99 -5.94 2.96
C HIS A 91 15.23 -4.61 3.09
N VAL A 92 14.01 -4.68 3.59
CA VAL A 92 13.18 -3.50 3.85
C VAL A 92 13.08 -3.22 5.36
N ALA A 93 12.67 -2.01 5.70
CA ALA A 93 12.42 -1.60 7.07
C ALA A 93 11.32 -0.53 7.11
N GLU A 94 10.96 -0.09 8.32
CA GLU A 94 10.11 1.08 8.54
C GLU A 94 10.56 2.32 7.73
N PRO A 95 9.64 3.22 7.33
CA PRO A 95 9.84 4.27 6.31
C PRO A 95 11.09 5.16 6.35
N ASN A 96 11.73 5.32 7.51
CA ASN A 96 12.85 6.25 7.69
C ASN A 96 14.07 5.58 8.36
N TYR A 97 14.16 4.25 8.32
CA TYR A 97 15.29 3.52 8.89
C TYR A 97 16.52 3.55 7.97
N TYR A 98 16.35 3.29 6.68
CA TYR A 98 17.40 3.40 5.66
C TYR A 98 17.29 4.68 4.83
N ASP A 99 18.35 5.01 4.10
CA ASP A 99 18.41 6.20 3.25
C ASP A 99 17.48 6.13 2.04
N TRP A 100 17.34 4.95 1.41
CA TRP A 100 16.45 4.79 0.26
C TRP A 100 15.02 4.53 0.73
N LYS A 101 14.06 5.26 0.19
CA LYS A 101 12.66 5.21 0.58
C LYS A 101 11.82 4.72 -0.58
N LEU A 102 10.90 3.81 -0.28
CA LEU A 102 9.79 3.50 -1.15
C LEU A 102 8.74 4.60 -0.95
N CYS A 103 8.70 5.53 -1.89
CA CYS A 103 7.77 6.64 -1.89
C CYS A 103 6.53 6.26 -2.69
N ALA A 104 5.34 6.47 -2.11
CA ALA A 104 4.08 6.20 -2.77
C ALA A 104 3.03 7.28 -2.47
N GLY A 105 2.11 7.48 -3.39
CA GLY A 105 1.06 8.48 -3.27
C GLY A 105 -0.04 8.31 -4.29
N TYR A 106 -1.16 8.99 -4.05
CA TYR A 106 -2.20 9.23 -5.02
C TYR A 106 -1.93 10.55 -5.75
N PRO A 107 -2.53 10.80 -6.92
CA PRO A 107 -2.33 12.04 -7.67
C PRO A 107 -2.55 13.33 -6.85
N THR A 108 -3.36 13.27 -5.79
CA THR A 108 -3.78 14.43 -5.00
C THR A 108 -3.35 14.41 -3.53
N TYR A 109 -2.92 13.27 -2.98
CA TYR A 109 -2.53 13.14 -1.57
C TYR A 109 -1.56 11.97 -1.35
N PRO A 110 -0.70 12.03 -0.31
CA PRO A 110 0.24 10.95 0.01
C PRO A 110 -0.48 9.66 0.40
N LEU A 111 0.16 8.50 0.16
CA LEU A 111 -0.36 7.20 0.54
C LEU A 111 0.02 6.89 2.00
N GLU A 112 -0.96 6.75 2.87
CA GLU A 112 -0.69 6.37 4.26
C GLU A 112 -0.66 4.85 4.40
N CYS A 113 0.41 4.32 4.99
CA CYS A 113 0.57 2.91 5.32
C CYS A 113 1.10 2.79 6.74
N GLU A 114 0.65 1.75 7.45
CA GLU A 114 1.10 1.42 8.80
C GLU A 114 1.66 0.00 8.83
N ILE A 115 2.77 -0.21 9.56
CA ILE A 115 3.25 -1.56 9.86
C ILE A 115 2.57 -2.02 11.14
N LYS A 116 1.84 -3.13 11.06
CA LYS A 116 1.08 -3.69 12.16
C LYS A 116 1.61 -5.06 12.56
N GLU A 117 1.61 -5.34 13.85
CA GLU A 117 1.89 -6.69 14.38
C GLU A 117 0.69 -7.63 14.20
N ASN A 118 -0.52 -7.08 14.13
CA ASN A 118 -1.76 -7.83 13.94
C ASN A 118 -2.28 -7.68 12.50
N ALA A 119 -3.26 -8.51 12.15
CA ALA A 119 -3.95 -8.40 10.87
C ALA A 119 -4.50 -6.98 10.62
N CYS A 120 -4.53 -6.59 9.35
CA CYS A 120 -5.18 -5.36 8.89
C CYS A 120 -6.66 -5.32 9.27
N PHE A 121 -7.20 -4.12 9.48
CA PHE A 121 -8.63 -3.93 9.70
C PHE A 121 -9.44 -4.25 8.44
N GLU A 122 -10.76 -4.42 8.57
CA GLU A 122 -11.64 -4.78 7.45
C GLU A 122 -11.64 -3.75 6.30
N ASP A 123 -11.27 -2.50 6.59
CA ASP A 123 -11.16 -1.38 5.65
C ASP A 123 -9.72 -1.08 5.22
N GLU A 124 -8.78 -1.95 5.57
CA GLU A 124 -7.37 -1.85 5.19
C GLU A 124 -6.97 -2.99 4.26
N THR A 125 -5.93 -2.73 3.47
CA THR A 125 -5.35 -3.74 2.59
C THR A 125 -3.94 -4.05 3.04
N CYS A 126 -3.71 -5.32 3.36
CA CYS A 126 -2.34 -5.79 3.54
C CYS A 126 -1.62 -5.77 2.19
N ILE A 127 -0.49 -5.06 2.13
CA ILE A 127 0.33 -4.96 0.93
C ILE A 127 1.34 -6.12 0.89
N VAL A 128 2.05 -6.31 1.99
CA VAL A 128 3.03 -7.36 2.24
C VAL A 128 3.16 -7.62 3.74
N SER A 129 3.69 -8.79 4.11
CA SER A 129 4.14 -9.08 5.47
C SER A 129 5.65 -8.91 5.60
N LEU A 130 6.09 -8.56 6.80
CA LEU A 130 7.51 -8.40 7.17
C LEU A 130 7.85 -9.39 8.28
N TYR A 131 9.04 -9.99 8.23
CA TYR A 131 9.52 -10.85 9.33
C TYR A 131 9.84 -10.06 10.61
N ASP A 132 10.46 -8.88 10.47
CA ASP A 132 10.71 -7.88 11.50
C ASP A 132 10.41 -6.47 10.92
N VAL A 133 10.25 -5.44 11.76
CA VAL A 133 10.09 -4.04 11.32
C VAL A 133 11.39 -3.46 10.74
N ARG A 134 12.54 -4.10 10.97
CA ARG A 134 13.87 -3.66 10.49
C ARG A 134 14.63 -4.80 9.84
N ASN A 135 15.42 -4.48 8.82
CA ASN A 135 16.28 -5.43 8.10
C ASN A 135 15.55 -6.71 7.69
N SER A 136 14.36 -6.53 7.12
CA SER A 136 13.37 -7.58 6.94
C SER A 136 13.34 -8.13 5.52
N HIS A 137 13.12 -9.43 5.41
CA HIS A 137 12.57 -10.00 4.19
C HIS A 137 11.08 -9.73 4.11
N VAL A 138 10.56 -9.75 2.90
CA VAL A 138 9.17 -9.46 2.58
C VAL A 138 8.48 -10.73 2.12
N ALA A 139 7.23 -10.92 2.53
CA ALA A 139 6.41 -12.02 2.06
C ALA A 139 5.01 -11.55 1.67
N GLU A 140 4.25 -12.42 1.01
CA GLU A 140 2.82 -12.23 0.81
C GLU A 140 2.09 -12.14 2.15
N CYS A 141 0.94 -11.46 2.13
CA CYS A 141 0.10 -11.34 3.31
C CYS A 141 -0.52 -12.70 3.66
N SER A 142 -0.44 -13.08 4.94
CA SER A 142 -0.98 -14.32 5.50
C SER A 142 -2.09 -14.05 6.50
#